data_AF-A0A1V5IXQ8-F1
#
_entry.id   AF-A0A1V5IXQ8-F1
#
_cell.length_a   1.000
_cell.length_b   1.000
_cell.length_c   1.000
_cell.angle_alpha   90.00
_cell.angle_beta   90.00
_cell.angle_gamma   90.00
#
_symmetry.space_group_name_H-M   'P 1'
#
loop_
_entity.id
_entity.type
_entity.pdbx_description
1 polymer ?
#
loop_
_entity_poly.entity_id
_entity_poly.type
_entity_poly.pdbx_seq_one_letter_code
_entity_poly.pdbx_strand_id
1 'polypeptide(L)'
;MPFGGHAYSQNTSTGNTFFNPQQIFLKEKVTIAFDLIFSDSVSNHSEIILEISHGQKSLVKVIADLDSVTGLSIITLAGDSVIKRHIVSALGVDTLFRVNAQIIASPGGFMLSSAGMAPIETPLAFTSGKKYRISILNGKSFNSETNDNRVFSASDPAILVPQEEGIAYTEIFLLILLVIADIAFFIIIYLRNRYQKKRGMLQTEQVSIANVRFSEKAHPKKSAIHLFGGFEVYTHDGEEISSEFSPILKELFILLICRNPDEGISSTALKEILWYDKSDESARNNRSVYLAKLRQILHKVGEAQLQQDKGKWILRFPDIYVDYLDYRSIIGKTIIKVKDIEHLSAILTKGSFLPECSYLWLDDTKALIADYAITLLTDFSDRMDKEKNTELINSIADALFTVDPLNDTALSLKCRFYNLMGKPYLSKQLFTNYTKDYKNVYGEEYNRTYSDILAYS
;
A
#
# COMPACT_ATOMS: atom_id res chain seq x y z
N MET A 1 -22.50 -18.75 -4.27
CA MET A 1 -22.80 -19.64 -5.40
C MET A 1 -21.72 -19.43 -6.46
N PRO A 2 -20.85 -20.41 -6.73
CA PRO A 2 -20.00 -20.37 -7.91
C PRO A 2 -20.48 -21.41 -8.93
N PHE A 3 -20.80 -20.95 -10.14
CA PHE A 3 -20.94 -21.81 -11.32
C PHE A 3 -19.56 -21.98 -11.95
N GLY A 4 -18.95 -23.16 -11.77
CA GLY A 4 -17.75 -23.61 -12.49
C GLY A 4 -18.14 -24.70 -13.47
N GLY A 5 -18.03 -24.42 -14.77
CA GLY A 5 -18.33 -25.38 -15.83
C GLY A 5 -17.20 -26.39 -16.03
N HIS A 6 -17.46 -27.65 -15.68
CA HIS A 6 -16.61 -28.79 -15.99
C HIS A 6 -16.80 -29.23 -17.45
N ALA A 7 -15.72 -29.34 -18.22
CA ALA A 7 -15.70 -30.05 -19.49
C ALA A 7 -15.49 -31.54 -19.23
N TYR A 8 -16.53 -32.34 -19.47
CA TYR A 8 -16.55 -33.79 -19.32
C TYR A 8 -15.75 -34.50 -20.42
N SER A 9 -14.92 -35.46 -20.02
CA SER A 9 -14.57 -36.64 -20.84
C SER A 9 -15.48 -37.78 -20.36
N GLN A 10 -16.36 -38.28 -21.24
CA GLN A 10 -17.17 -39.45 -20.94
C GLN A 10 -16.34 -40.71 -21.17
N ASN A 11 -15.94 -41.34 -20.07
CA ASN A 11 -15.41 -42.70 -20.04
C ASN A 11 -16.61 -43.66 -19.99
N THR A 12 -16.85 -44.42 -21.05
CA THR A 12 -17.73 -45.60 -21.00
C THR A 12 -16.87 -46.85 -21.06
N SER A 13 -16.76 -47.51 -19.91
CA SER A 13 -16.20 -48.84 -19.74
C SER A 13 -17.22 -49.90 -20.19
N THR A 14 -16.92 -50.66 -21.24
CA THR A 14 -17.45 -52.01 -21.48
C THR A 14 -16.51 -52.74 -22.43
N GLY A 15 -16.24 -54.02 -22.13
CA GLY A 15 -15.29 -54.87 -22.86
C GLY A 15 -15.57 -55.07 -24.35
N ASN A 16 -14.56 -55.65 -25.01
CA ASN A 16 -14.30 -55.74 -26.45
C ASN A 16 -13.49 -54.54 -26.99
N THR A 17 -12.17 -54.72 -26.98
CA THR A 17 -11.11 -53.80 -27.38
C THR A 17 -11.13 -53.52 -28.89
N PHE A 18 -12.08 -52.73 -29.37
CA PHE A 18 -11.96 -52.06 -30.67
C PHE A 18 -11.42 -50.66 -30.44
N PHE A 19 -10.18 -50.38 -30.88
CA PHE A 19 -9.73 -49.00 -31.00
C PHE A 19 -10.44 -48.35 -32.18
N ASN A 20 -11.63 -47.80 -31.91
CA ASN A 20 -12.39 -46.98 -32.83
C ASN A 20 -11.56 -45.70 -33.09
N PRO A 21 -11.40 -45.23 -34.34
CA PRO A 21 -10.61 -44.05 -34.65
C PRO A 21 -11.01 -42.86 -33.77
N GLN A 22 -10.11 -42.41 -32.91
CA GLN A 22 -10.40 -41.31 -31.98
C GLN A 22 -10.23 -39.97 -32.68
N GLN A 23 -11.23 -39.10 -32.55
CA GLN A 23 -11.12 -37.71 -33.00
C GLN A 23 -10.55 -36.86 -31.88
N ILE A 24 -9.35 -36.32 -32.09
CA ILE A 24 -8.72 -35.38 -31.17
C ILE A 24 -8.85 -33.96 -31.69
N PHE A 25 -9.07 -33.02 -30.77
CA PHE A 25 -9.01 -31.59 -31.06
C PHE A 25 -7.62 -31.08 -30.69
N LEU A 26 -6.82 -30.67 -31.68
CA LEU A 26 -5.45 -30.21 -31.44
C LEU A 26 -5.47 -28.75 -30.98
N LYS A 27 -5.15 -28.46 -29.71
CA LYS A 27 -4.96 -27.08 -29.22
C LYS A 27 -3.53 -26.60 -29.44
N GLU A 28 -2.56 -27.24 -28.81
CA GLU A 28 -1.14 -26.87 -28.96
C GLU A 28 -0.28 -28.09 -29.27
N LYS A 29 -0.30 -29.08 -28.39
CA LYS A 29 0.49 -30.30 -28.52
C LYS A 29 -0.31 -31.48 -28.00
N VAL A 30 -0.20 -32.61 -28.68
CA VAL A 30 -0.75 -33.89 -28.23
C VAL A 30 0.34 -34.94 -28.36
N THR A 31 0.55 -35.72 -27.30
CA THR A 31 1.46 -36.88 -27.33
C THR A 31 0.63 -38.16 -27.27
N ILE A 32 0.92 -39.07 -28.19
CA ILE A 32 0.30 -40.39 -28.32
C ILE A 32 1.40 -41.41 -28.04
N ALA A 33 1.20 -42.24 -27.02
CA ALA A 33 2.16 -43.27 -26.65
C ALA A 33 1.48 -44.64 -26.62
N PHE A 34 2.05 -45.63 -27.32
CA PHE A 34 1.59 -47.03 -27.29
C PHE A 34 2.78 -47.98 -27.47
N ASP A 35 2.66 -49.19 -26.95
CA ASP A 35 3.65 -50.25 -27.09
C ASP A 35 3.24 -51.19 -28.22
N LEU A 36 4.15 -51.46 -29.14
CA LEU A 36 4.00 -52.45 -30.21
C LEU A 36 4.68 -53.75 -29.81
N ILE A 37 3.99 -54.86 -30.02
CA ILE A 37 4.47 -56.22 -29.82
C ILE A 37 4.42 -56.90 -31.17
N PHE A 38 5.46 -57.67 -31.50
CA PHE A 38 5.46 -58.50 -32.70
C PHE A 38 5.92 -59.92 -32.40
N SER A 39 5.34 -60.87 -33.14
CA SER A 39 5.63 -62.29 -33.03
C SER A 39 6.54 -62.74 -34.17
N ASP A 40 7.48 -63.62 -33.87
CA ASP A 40 8.58 -64.03 -34.76
C ASP A 40 8.16 -65.09 -35.80
N SER A 41 6.87 -65.12 -36.18
CA SER A 41 6.33 -66.08 -37.14
C SER A 41 6.73 -65.72 -38.57
N VAL A 42 7.90 -66.23 -38.96
CA VAL A 42 8.59 -66.23 -40.26
C VAL A 42 7.68 -66.00 -41.48
N SER A 43 7.43 -64.73 -41.81
CA SER A 43 7.12 -64.24 -43.16
C SER A 43 7.22 -62.71 -43.15
N ASN A 44 7.79 -62.11 -44.20
CA ASN A 44 7.87 -60.66 -44.32
C ASN A 44 6.46 -60.05 -44.25
N HIS A 45 6.24 -59.11 -43.33
CA HIS A 45 4.93 -58.49 -43.09
C HIS A 45 5.07 -57.00 -42.83
N SER A 46 4.26 -56.20 -43.52
CA SER A 46 4.22 -54.75 -43.33
C SER A 46 2.81 -54.29 -42.99
N GLU A 47 2.66 -53.46 -41.96
CA GLU A 47 1.36 -53.00 -41.47
C GLU A 47 1.39 -51.53 -41.02
N ILE A 48 0.29 -50.81 -41.27
CA ILE A 48 0.13 -49.42 -40.80
C ILE A 48 -0.16 -49.45 -39.29
N ILE A 49 0.80 -49.00 -38.50
CA ILE A 49 0.70 -48.96 -37.04
C ILE A 49 0.07 -47.67 -36.52
N LEU A 50 0.20 -46.56 -37.26
CA LEU A 50 -0.41 -45.27 -36.92
C LEU A 50 -0.79 -44.53 -38.20
N GLU A 51 -2.02 -44.05 -38.27
CA GLU A 51 -2.49 -43.14 -39.30
C GLU A 51 -3.13 -41.90 -38.68
N ILE A 52 -2.71 -40.73 -39.14
CA ILE A 52 -3.30 -39.44 -38.78
C ILE A 52 -3.94 -38.86 -40.03
N SER A 53 -5.22 -38.55 -39.95
CA SER A 53 -6.00 -38.00 -41.07
C SER A 53 -6.79 -36.76 -40.66
N HIS A 54 -7.07 -35.91 -41.65
CA HIS A 54 -7.98 -34.78 -41.52
C HIS A 54 -9.03 -34.85 -42.64
N GLY A 55 -10.29 -35.05 -42.27
CA GLY A 55 -11.35 -35.36 -43.23
C GLY A 55 -11.10 -36.71 -43.93
N GLN A 56 -11.04 -36.71 -45.26
CA GLN A 56 -10.68 -37.89 -46.07
C GLN A 56 -9.19 -37.96 -46.42
N LYS A 57 -8.40 -36.94 -46.09
CA LYS A 57 -6.97 -36.88 -46.44
C LYS A 57 -6.13 -37.50 -45.33
N SER A 58 -5.38 -38.55 -45.68
CA SER A 58 -4.32 -39.10 -44.83
C SER A 58 -3.13 -38.14 -44.83
N LEU A 59 -2.68 -37.74 -43.64
CA LEU A 59 -1.62 -36.76 -43.44
C LEU A 59 -0.30 -37.42 -43.07
N VAL A 60 -0.37 -38.41 -42.17
CA VAL A 60 0.78 -39.21 -41.74
C VAL A 60 0.38 -40.67 -41.69
N LYS A 61 1.22 -41.54 -42.24
CA LYS A 61 1.16 -42.99 -42.04
C LYS A 61 2.50 -43.47 -41.52
N VAL A 62 2.47 -44.19 -40.41
CA VAL A 62 3.62 -44.91 -39.89
C VAL A 62 3.37 -46.39 -40.13
N ILE A 63 4.30 -47.03 -40.83
CA ILE A 63 4.25 -48.42 -41.23
C ILE A 63 5.38 -49.15 -40.51
N ALA A 64 5.04 -50.24 -39.84
CA ALA A 64 6.02 -51.22 -39.36
C ALA A 64 6.23 -52.25 -40.47
N ASP A 65 7.48 -52.49 -40.84
CA ASP A 65 7.92 -53.40 -41.90
C ASP A 65 8.88 -54.43 -41.27
N LEU A 66 8.40 -55.66 -41.07
CA LEU A 66 9.19 -56.75 -40.51
C LEU A 66 9.72 -57.62 -41.65
N ASP A 67 11.04 -57.70 -41.74
CA ASP A 67 11.74 -58.55 -42.69
C ASP A 67 12.58 -59.60 -41.96
N SER A 68 12.53 -60.84 -42.44
CA SER A 68 13.19 -61.98 -41.80
C SER A 68 14.72 -61.90 -41.72
N VAL A 69 15.36 -61.06 -42.54
CA VAL A 69 16.82 -60.92 -42.61
C VAL A 69 17.29 -59.63 -41.95
N THR A 70 16.58 -58.54 -42.21
CA THR A 70 16.98 -57.21 -41.76
C THR A 70 16.39 -56.89 -40.39
N GLY A 71 15.21 -57.38 -40.04
CA GLY A 71 14.52 -57.09 -38.78
C GLY A 71 13.44 -56.03 -38.96
N LEU A 72 13.08 -55.33 -37.88
CA LEU A 72 12.01 -54.33 -37.91
C LEU A 72 12.49 -52.99 -38.46
N SER A 73 11.79 -52.48 -39.47
CA SER A 73 11.92 -51.12 -39.97
C SER A 73 10.64 -50.32 -39.75
N ILE A 74 10.76 -49.04 -39.43
CA ILE A 74 9.64 -48.10 -39.42
C ILE A 74 9.74 -47.17 -40.62
N ILE A 75 8.69 -47.15 -41.44
CA ILE A 75 8.54 -46.25 -42.57
C ILE A 75 7.51 -45.19 -42.17
N THR A 76 7.93 -43.93 -42.14
CA THR A 76 7.05 -42.78 -41.91
C THR A 76 6.79 -42.08 -43.24
N LEU A 77 5.53 -42.04 -43.65
CA LEU A 77 5.03 -41.28 -44.78
C LEU A 77 4.32 -40.03 -44.22
N ALA A 78 4.84 -38.84 -44.51
CA ALA A 78 4.24 -37.58 -44.07
C ALA A 78 4.29 -36.57 -45.22
N GLY A 79 3.12 -36.25 -45.79
CA GLY A 79 3.07 -35.48 -47.04
C GLY A 79 3.86 -36.19 -48.16
N ASP A 80 4.80 -35.48 -48.78
CA ASP A 80 5.69 -36.01 -49.83
C ASP A 80 6.98 -36.64 -49.25
N SER A 81 7.16 -36.61 -47.92
CA SER A 81 8.35 -37.16 -47.26
C SER A 81 8.16 -38.62 -46.92
N VAL A 82 9.13 -39.46 -47.34
CA VAL A 82 9.22 -40.88 -46.99
C VAL A 82 10.52 -41.10 -46.23
N ILE A 83 10.42 -41.52 -44.96
CA ILE A 83 11.58 -41.79 -44.11
C ILE A 83 11.48 -43.24 -43.63
N LYS A 84 12.37 -44.11 -44.11
CA LYS A 84 12.55 -45.48 -43.60
C LYS A 84 13.69 -45.48 -42.60
N ARG A 85 13.43 -45.97 -41.38
CA ARG A 85 14.45 -46.17 -40.36
C ARG A 85 14.46 -47.63 -39.91
N HIS A 86 15.64 -48.22 -39.97
CA HIS A 86 15.88 -49.56 -39.47
C HIS A 86 16.05 -49.52 -37.94
N ILE A 87 15.38 -50.42 -37.22
CA ILE A 87 15.38 -50.40 -35.75
C ILE A 87 16.51 -51.27 -35.20
N VAL A 88 16.47 -52.60 -35.33
CA VAL A 88 17.58 -53.52 -34.95
C VAL A 88 17.43 -54.88 -35.67
N SER A 89 18.56 -55.55 -35.96
CA SER A 89 18.71 -56.79 -36.77
C SER A 89 18.62 -58.13 -36.02
N ALA A 90 18.25 -58.14 -34.75
CA ALA A 90 18.00 -59.37 -33.99
C ALA A 90 17.00 -59.07 -32.87
N LEU A 91 15.70 -59.23 -33.16
CA LEU A 91 14.64 -59.09 -32.18
C LEU A 91 14.22 -60.50 -31.76
N GLY A 92 14.14 -60.75 -30.45
CA GLY A 92 13.60 -61.99 -29.91
C GLY A 92 12.07 -61.95 -29.87
N VAL A 93 11.44 -63.13 -29.79
CA VAL A 93 10.00 -63.30 -29.62
C VAL A 93 9.49 -62.41 -28.48
N ASP A 94 8.37 -61.68 -28.71
CA ASP A 94 7.68 -60.82 -27.74
C ASP A 94 8.42 -59.53 -27.29
N THR A 95 9.30 -58.98 -28.12
CA THR A 95 9.95 -57.71 -27.81
C THR A 95 8.96 -56.54 -27.82
N LEU A 96 8.87 -55.79 -26.72
CA LEU A 96 8.05 -54.57 -26.59
C LEU A 96 8.77 -53.36 -27.21
N PHE A 97 8.12 -52.69 -28.16
CA PHE A 97 8.63 -51.48 -28.79
C PHE A 97 7.72 -50.28 -28.54
N ARG A 98 8.17 -49.34 -27.70
CA ARG A 98 7.39 -48.14 -27.37
C ARG A 98 7.46 -47.08 -28.47
N VAL A 99 6.30 -46.73 -29.00
CA VAL A 99 6.11 -45.66 -29.98
C VAL A 99 5.56 -44.41 -29.28
N ASN A 100 6.29 -43.31 -29.37
CA ASN A 100 5.88 -41.99 -28.89
C ASN A 100 5.75 -41.03 -30.08
N ALA A 101 4.51 -40.81 -30.52
CA ALA A 101 4.18 -39.88 -31.59
C ALA A 101 3.67 -38.56 -30.99
N GLN A 102 4.29 -37.44 -31.38
CA GLN A 102 3.94 -36.12 -30.91
C GLN A 102 3.48 -35.23 -32.06
N ILE A 103 2.29 -34.67 -31.92
CA ILE A 103 1.69 -33.75 -32.87
C ILE A 103 1.77 -32.35 -32.26
N ILE A 104 2.44 -31.42 -32.95
CA ILE A 104 2.59 -30.04 -32.52
C ILE A 104 1.91 -29.12 -33.52
N ALA A 105 1.04 -28.23 -33.05
CA ALA A 105 0.50 -27.14 -33.83
C ALA A 105 1.58 -26.06 -34.05
N SER A 106 2.44 -26.23 -35.06
CA SER A 106 3.51 -25.29 -35.40
C SER A 106 4.06 -25.55 -36.82
N PRO A 107 4.92 -24.68 -37.38
CA PRO A 107 5.61 -24.95 -38.65
C PRO A 107 6.48 -26.22 -38.65
N GLY A 108 6.81 -26.78 -37.48
CA GLY A 108 7.75 -27.90 -37.28
C GLY A 108 7.13 -29.31 -37.24
N GLY A 109 5.81 -29.46 -37.40
CA GLY A 109 5.15 -30.72 -37.71
C GLY A 109 5.34 -31.93 -36.79
N PHE A 110 5.06 -33.12 -37.35
CA PHE A 110 4.92 -34.38 -36.63
C PHE A 110 6.28 -34.91 -36.18
N MET A 111 6.37 -35.32 -34.92
CA MET A 111 7.57 -35.95 -34.38
C MET A 111 7.27 -37.39 -33.98
N LEU A 112 8.05 -38.33 -34.52
CA LEU A 112 8.01 -39.72 -34.11
C LEU A 112 9.28 -40.06 -33.33
N SER A 113 9.13 -40.51 -32.10
CA SER A 113 10.24 -40.99 -31.28
C SER A 113 9.93 -42.37 -30.73
N SER A 114 10.98 -43.15 -30.49
CA SER A 114 10.89 -44.44 -29.83
C SER A 114 12.01 -44.56 -28.80
N ALA A 115 11.84 -45.46 -27.83
CA ALA A 115 12.82 -45.67 -26.78
C ALA A 115 14.20 -46.00 -27.39
N GLY A 116 15.21 -45.17 -27.10
CA GLY A 116 16.59 -45.35 -27.57
C GLY A 116 16.91 -44.76 -28.96
N MET A 117 16.00 -44.01 -29.60
CA MET A 117 16.26 -43.40 -30.92
C MET A 117 16.03 -41.88 -30.94
N ALA A 118 16.82 -41.18 -31.77
CA ALA A 118 16.60 -39.76 -32.04
C ALA A 118 15.23 -39.53 -32.69
N PRO A 119 14.49 -38.46 -32.37
CA PRO A 119 13.18 -38.21 -32.98
C PRO A 119 13.29 -38.03 -34.51
N ILE A 120 12.27 -38.47 -35.25
CA ILE A 120 12.06 -38.16 -36.65
C ILE A 120 11.14 -36.95 -36.70
N GLU A 121 11.63 -35.83 -37.22
CA GLU A 121 10.84 -34.63 -37.43
C GLU A 121 10.41 -34.59 -38.90
N THR A 122 9.10 -34.56 -39.15
CA THR A 122 8.57 -34.32 -40.50
C THR A 122 7.87 -32.96 -40.54
N PRO A 123 8.29 -32.04 -41.43
CA PRO A 123 7.67 -30.73 -41.54
C PRO A 123 6.28 -30.90 -42.15
N LEU A 124 5.27 -30.91 -41.28
CA LEU A 124 3.86 -31.02 -41.65
C LEU A 124 3.06 -30.01 -40.86
N ALA A 125 2.39 -29.08 -41.53
CA ALA A 125 1.65 -28.03 -40.84
C ALA A 125 0.35 -28.56 -40.23
N PHE A 126 0.37 -28.93 -38.93
CA PHE A 126 -0.85 -29.14 -38.15
C PHE A 126 -1.37 -27.80 -37.64
N THR A 127 -2.68 -27.57 -37.75
CA THR A 127 -3.32 -26.32 -37.35
C THR A 127 -3.97 -26.48 -35.96
N SER A 128 -3.68 -25.54 -35.07
CA SER A 128 -4.42 -25.39 -33.81
C SER A 128 -5.92 -25.19 -34.10
N GLY A 129 -6.78 -25.78 -33.27
CA GLY A 129 -8.23 -25.66 -33.38
C GLY A 129 -8.89 -26.59 -34.40
N LYS A 130 -8.13 -27.49 -35.05
CA LYS A 130 -8.67 -28.49 -35.99
C LYS A 130 -8.83 -29.87 -35.36
N LYS A 131 -9.83 -30.62 -35.85
CA LYS A 131 -10.07 -32.02 -35.51
C LYS A 131 -9.23 -32.93 -36.38
N TYR A 132 -8.48 -33.83 -35.77
CA TYR A 132 -7.71 -34.87 -36.45
C TYR A 132 -8.21 -36.24 -36.00
N ARG A 133 -8.27 -37.18 -36.95
CA ARG A 133 -8.63 -38.57 -36.68
C ARG A 133 -7.34 -39.38 -36.58
N ILE A 134 -7.19 -40.11 -35.48
CA ILE A 134 -6.07 -41.02 -35.26
C ILE A 134 -6.60 -42.44 -35.31
N SER A 135 -5.96 -43.26 -36.14
CA SER A 135 -6.17 -44.71 -36.21
C SER A 135 -4.87 -45.40 -35.82
N ILE A 136 -4.93 -46.36 -34.90
CA ILE A 136 -3.80 -47.22 -34.53
C ILE A 136 -4.19 -48.65 -34.91
N LEU A 137 -3.29 -49.36 -35.61
CA LEU A 137 -3.49 -50.73 -36.10
C LEU A 137 -4.93 -51.01 -36.59
N ASN A 138 -5.36 -50.30 -37.64
CA ASN A 138 -6.63 -50.46 -38.38
C ASN A 138 -7.72 -51.36 -37.73
N GLY A 139 -8.19 -50.99 -36.53
CA GLY A 139 -9.41 -51.46 -35.89
C GLY A 139 -9.69 -52.98 -35.84
N LYS A 140 -8.69 -53.86 -35.87
CA LYS A 140 -8.92 -55.32 -35.77
C LYS A 140 -8.21 -55.88 -34.53
N SER A 141 -9.00 -56.16 -33.51
CA SER A 141 -8.56 -56.75 -32.25
C SER A 141 -8.16 -58.21 -32.39
N PHE A 142 -7.25 -58.64 -31.53
CA PHE A 142 -7.00 -60.03 -31.20
C PHE A 142 -8.28 -60.66 -30.63
N ASN A 143 -8.97 -61.50 -31.42
CA ASN A 143 -9.98 -62.42 -30.90
C ASN A 143 -9.30 -63.77 -30.66
N SER A 144 -9.18 -64.17 -29.39
CA SER A 144 -8.55 -65.42 -28.94
C SER A 144 -9.18 -66.71 -29.50
N GLU A 145 -10.31 -66.63 -30.21
CA GLU A 145 -11.06 -67.80 -30.70
C GLU A 145 -10.90 -68.06 -32.21
N THR A 146 -10.15 -67.23 -32.92
CA THR A 146 -9.73 -67.49 -34.29
C THR A 146 -8.22 -67.38 -34.35
N ASN A 147 -7.53 -68.49 -34.65
CA ASN A 147 -6.08 -68.55 -34.92
C ASN A 147 -5.71 -67.68 -36.13
N ASP A 148 -5.76 -66.37 -35.96
CA ASP A 148 -5.35 -65.37 -36.93
C ASP A 148 -3.88 -65.02 -36.60
N ASN A 149 -2.95 -65.54 -37.40
CA ASN A 149 -1.51 -65.31 -37.29
C ASN A 149 -1.18 -63.83 -37.58
N ARG A 150 -1.53 -62.94 -36.66
CA ARG A 150 -1.21 -61.51 -36.74
C ARG A 150 0.18 -61.27 -36.19
N VAL A 151 1.02 -60.67 -37.04
CA VAL A 151 2.43 -60.41 -36.73
C VAL A 151 2.60 -59.23 -35.77
N PHE A 152 1.68 -58.25 -35.75
CA PHE A 152 1.73 -57.07 -34.86
C PHE A 152 0.51 -56.97 -33.92
N SER A 153 0.74 -56.52 -32.69
CA SER A 153 -0.26 -56.13 -31.70
C SER A 153 0.16 -54.81 -31.03
N ALA A 154 -0.79 -53.98 -30.59
CA ALA A 154 -0.51 -52.74 -29.86
C ALA A 154 -1.25 -52.68 -28.53
N SER A 155 -0.63 -52.05 -27.54
CA SER A 155 -1.29 -51.66 -26.30
C SER A 155 -2.29 -50.52 -26.54
N ASP A 156 -3.20 -50.31 -25.58
CA ASP A 156 -4.09 -49.14 -25.58
C ASP A 156 -3.26 -47.85 -25.56
N PRO A 157 -3.42 -46.92 -26.53
CA PRO A 157 -2.70 -45.65 -26.55
C PRO A 157 -3.07 -44.73 -25.39
N ALA A 158 -2.05 -44.21 -24.71
CA ALA A 158 -2.16 -43.10 -23.79
C ALA A 158 -2.08 -41.77 -24.57
N ILE A 159 -3.17 -40.99 -24.56
CA ILE A 159 -3.20 -39.63 -25.12
C ILE A 159 -2.95 -38.65 -23.99
N LEU A 160 -1.77 -38.03 -23.99
CA LEU A 160 -1.37 -37.03 -23.01
C LEU A 160 -1.58 -35.63 -23.62
N VAL A 161 -2.61 -34.93 -23.14
CA VAL A 161 -2.86 -33.52 -23.44
C VAL A 161 -2.25 -32.69 -22.31
N PRO A 162 -1.38 -31.70 -22.60
CA PRO A 162 -0.84 -30.82 -21.56
C PRO A 162 -1.99 -30.12 -20.81
N GLN A 163 -2.05 -30.27 -19.48
CA GLN A 163 -2.92 -29.42 -18.65
C GLN A 163 -2.24 -28.06 -18.49
N GLU A 164 -2.96 -26.98 -18.81
CA GLU A 164 -2.53 -25.62 -18.49
C GLU A 164 -2.58 -25.43 -16.96
N GLU A 165 -1.42 -25.29 -16.31
CA GLU A 165 -1.33 -24.83 -14.92
C GLU A 165 -1.60 -23.33 -14.85
N GLY A 166 -2.88 -22.96 -14.77
CA GLY A 166 -3.29 -21.58 -14.49
C GLY A 166 -3.15 -21.27 -13.00
N ILE A 167 -2.36 -20.24 -12.67
CA ILE A 167 -2.32 -19.66 -11.32
C ILE A 167 -3.75 -19.25 -10.95
N ALA A 168 -4.25 -19.71 -9.81
CA ALA A 168 -5.62 -19.45 -9.38
C ALA A 168 -5.85 -17.94 -9.23
N TYR A 169 -6.71 -17.39 -10.08
CA TYR A 169 -7.11 -15.96 -10.10
C TYR A 169 -7.56 -15.42 -8.73
N THR A 170 -7.89 -16.28 -7.78
CA THR A 170 -8.29 -15.94 -6.41
C THR A 170 -7.17 -15.30 -5.58
N GLU A 171 -5.92 -15.76 -5.72
CA GLU A 171 -4.81 -15.20 -4.93
C GLU A 171 -4.38 -13.84 -5.46
N ILE A 172 -4.33 -13.70 -6.79
CA ILE A 172 -4.06 -12.42 -7.45
C ILE A 172 -5.17 -11.41 -7.12
N PHE A 173 -6.43 -11.84 -7.08
CA PHE A 173 -7.56 -10.98 -6.72
C PHE A 173 -7.46 -10.47 -5.27
N LEU A 174 -7.05 -11.31 -4.31
CA LEU A 174 -6.86 -10.89 -2.91
C LEU A 174 -5.71 -9.88 -2.76
N LEU A 175 -4.61 -10.07 -3.50
CA LEU A 175 -3.48 -9.14 -3.52
C LEU A 175 -3.89 -7.78 -4.11
N ILE A 176 -4.67 -7.79 -5.20
CA ILE A 176 -5.22 -6.57 -5.80
C ILE A 176 -6.18 -5.87 -4.82
N LEU A 177 -7.00 -6.62 -4.08
CA LEU A 177 -7.94 -6.05 -3.11
C LEU A 177 -7.22 -5.38 -1.93
N LEU A 178 -6.10 -5.94 -1.46
CA LEU A 178 -5.24 -5.29 -0.45
C LEU A 178 -4.62 -4.00 -0.98
N VAL A 179 -4.11 -4.00 -2.21
CA VAL A 179 -3.55 -2.80 -2.84
C VAL A 179 -4.64 -1.72 -3.03
N ILE A 180 -5.85 -2.10 -3.44
CA ILE A 180 -6.98 -1.17 -3.56
C ILE A 180 -7.40 -0.63 -2.19
N ALA A 181 -7.40 -1.46 -1.14
CA ALA A 181 -7.70 -1.03 0.22
C ALA A 181 -6.66 -0.03 0.75
N ASP A 182 -5.37 -0.25 0.48
CA ASP A 182 -4.30 0.70 0.83
C ASP A 182 -4.43 1.99 0.04
N ILE A 183 -4.67 1.93 -1.27
CA ILE A 183 -4.89 3.12 -2.10
C ILE A 183 -6.13 3.87 -1.61
N ALA A 184 -7.22 3.17 -1.27
CA ALA A 184 -8.42 3.79 -0.71
C ALA A 184 -8.15 4.40 0.67
N PHE A 185 -7.37 3.75 1.52
CA PHE A 185 -6.95 4.27 2.82
C PHE A 185 -6.11 5.55 2.68
N PHE A 186 -5.14 5.55 1.78
CA PHE A 186 -4.33 6.73 1.45
C PHE A 186 -5.17 7.83 0.79
N ILE A 187 -6.10 7.50 -0.10
CA ILE A 187 -7.04 8.46 -0.70
C ILE A 187 -7.98 9.03 0.36
N ILE A 188 -8.48 8.22 1.29
CA ILE A 188 -9.33 8.68 2.39
C ILE A 188 -8.53 9.60 3.32
N ILE A 189 -7.30 9.27 3.69
CA ILE A 189 -6.43 10.15 4.47
C ILE A 189 -6.09 11.42 3.70
N TYR A 190 -5.76 11.32 2.42
CA TYR A 190 -5.45 12.45 1.56
C TYR A 190 -6.65 13.38 1.36
N LEU A 191 -7.84 12.81 1.12
CA LEU A 191 -9.10 13.54 1.02
C LEU A 191 -9.51 14.08 2.39
N ARG A 192 -9.30 13.39 3.51
CA ARG A 192 -9.52 13.90 4.87
C ARG A 192 -8.63 15.10 5.15
N ASN A 193 -7.34 15.01 4.82
CA ASN A 193 -6.39 16.10 4.99
C ASN A 193 -6.68 17.27 4.03
N ARG A 194 -7.17 17.00 2.81
CA ARG A 194 -7.61 18.03 1.87
C ARG A 194 -8.96 18.64 2.26
N TYR A 195 -9.86 17.87 2.86
CA TYR A 195 -11.15 18.34 3.38
C TYR A 195 -10.98 19.11 4.69
N GLN A 196 -9.98 18.77 5.52
CA GLN A 196 -9.55 19.59 6.65
C GLN A 196 -8.83 20.87 6.20
N LYS A 197 -7.98 20.82 5.16
CA LYS A 197 -7.42 22.04 4.54
C LYS A 197 -8.49 22.90 3.86
N LYS A 198 -9.50 22.30 3.22
CA LYS A 198 -10.66 23.01 2.67
C LYS A 198 -11.63 23.48 3.76
N ARG A 199 -11.79 22.81 4.90
CA ARG A 199 -12.55 23.34 6.06
C ARG A 199 -11.78 24.45 6.76
N GLY A 200 -10.45 24.40 6.84
CA GLY A 200 -9.63 25.52 7.28
C GLY A 200 -9.74 26.72 6.34
N MET A 201 -9.73 26.51 5.01
CA MET A 201 -9.93 27.58 4.03
C MET A 201 -11.39 28.05 3.89
N LEU A 202 -12.40 27.17 4.01
CA LEU A 202 -13.83 27.52 3.97
C LEU A 202 -14.34 28.09 5.30
N GLN A 203 -13.75 27.73 6.46
CA GLN A 203 -13.95 28.48 7.71
C GLN A 203 -13.26 29.85 7.63
N THR A 204 -12.11 29.97 6.97
CA THR A 204 -11.51 31.28 6.72
C THR A 204 -12.35 32.14 5.76
N GLU A 205 -13.08 31.53 4.80
CA GLU A 205 -13.98 32.25 3.89
C GLU A 205 -15.40 32.48 4.43
N GLN A 206 -15.91 31.66 5.36
CA GLN A 206 -17.25 31.84 5.94
C GLN A 206 -17.26 32.43 7.35
N VAL A 207 -16.10 32.59 8.00
CA VAL A 207 -15.90 33.49 9.14
C VAL A 207 -15.46 34.86 8.60
N SER A 208 -16.30 35.45 7.75
CA SER A 208 -16.28 36.90 7.51
C SER A 208 -17.37 37.55 8.37
N ILE A 209 -17.40 37.22 9.67
CA ILE A 209 -17.81 38.24 10.64
C ILE A 209 -16.70 39.26 10.52
N ALA A 210 -17.03 40.52 10.26
CA ALA A 210 -16.05 41.60 10.27
C ALA A 210 -15.29 41.53 11.60
N ASN A 211 -14.13 40.88 11.57
CA ASN A 211 -13.09 41.04 12.56
C ASN A 211 -12.77 42.52 12.46
N VAL A 212 -13.35 43.29 13.37
CA VAL A 212 -12.67 44.47 13.84
C VAL A 212 -11.40 43.90 14.45
N ARG A 213 -10.37 43.74 13.60
CA ARG A 213 -9.02 43.33 14.00
C ARG A 213 -8.53 44.49 14.85
N PHE A 214 -8.84 44.45 16.14
CA PHE A 214 -8.18 45.29 17.11
C PHE A 214 -6.73 44.80 17.18
N SER A 215 -5.87 45.52 16.45
CA SER A 215 -4.41 45.43 16.44
C SER A 215 -3.84 44.01 16.54
N GLU A 216 -3.52 43.38 15.40
CA GLU A 216 -2.48 42.34 15.36
C GLU A 216 -1.22 42.96 15.97
N LYS A 217 -0.92 42.65 17.23
CA LYS A 217 0.39 42.98 17.80
C LYS A 217 1.40 42.26 16.92
N ALA A 218 2.24 43.02 16.23
CA ALA A 218 3.25 42.46 15.35
C ALA A 218 4.20 41.59 16.18
N HIS A 219 4.20 40.29 15.94
CA HIS A 219 5.13 39.37 16.58
C HIS A 219 6.57 39.65 16.10
N PRO A 220 7.58 39.48 16.97
CA PRO A 220 8.97 39.68 16.58
C PRO A 220 9.36 38.80 15.39
N LYS A 221 9.95 39.41 14.36
CA LYS A 221 10.45 38.71 13.17
C LYS A 221 11.97 38.79 13.01
N LYS A 222 12.71 39.20 14.04
CA LYS A 222 14.17 39.21 14.05
C LYS A 222 14.65 38.45 15.27
N SER A 223 15.63 37.56 15.08
CA SER A 223 16.14 36.68 16.14
C SER A 223 15.00 36.03 16.91
N ALA A 224 14.07 35.40 16.18
CA ALA A 224 12.81 34.95 16.73
C ALA A 224 12.46 33.54 16.27
N ILE A 225 11.97 32.74 17.21
CA ILE A 225 11.45 31.41 16.97
C ILE A 225 10.03 31.38 17.51
N HIS A 226 9.10 30.95 16.66
CA HIS A 226 7.72 30.79 17.03
C HIS A 226 7.32 29.34 16.90
N LEU A 227 6.64 28.84 17.93
CA LEU A 227 6.06 27.51 18.01
C LEU A 227 4.54 27.57 18.13
N PHE A 228 3.95 28.73 18.45
CA PHE A 228 2.52 28.98 18.36
C PHE A 228 2.13 29.51 16.98
N GLY A 229 1.04 28.97 16.42
CA GLY A 229 0.59 29.27 15.05
C GLY A 229 1.35 28.52 13.94
N GLY A 230 2.40 27.79 14.28
CA GLY A 230 3.25 27.06 13.33
C GLY A 230 4.73 27.14 13.73
N PHE A 231 5.55 26.25 13.20
CA PHE A 231 6.99 26.31 13.35
C PHE A 231 7.61 27.36 12.42
N GLU A 232 7.91 28.54 12.96
CA GLU A 232 8.54 29.64 12.21
C GLU A 232 9.87 30.05 12.86
N VAL A 233 10.93 30.17 12.06
CA VAL A 233 12.26 30.56 12.54
C VAL A 233 12.78 31.73 11.71
N TYR A 234 13.15 32.83 12.38
CA TYR A 234 13.60 34.06 11.75
C TYR A 234 15.05 34.41 12.12
N THR A 235 15.87 34.72 11.12
CA THR A 235 17.25 35.16 11.31
C THR A 235 17.36 36.48 12.07
N HIS A 236 18.58 36.86 12.48
CA HIS A 236 18.85 38.19 13.03
C HIS A 236 18.46 39.35 12.08
N ASP A 237 18.51 39.13 10.77
CA ASP A 237 18.06 40.08 9.74
C ASP A 237 16.53 40.06 9.53
N GLY A 238 15.90 38.97 9.95
CA GLY A 238 14.46 38.72 9.87
C GLY A 238 13.98 37.96 8.64
N GLU A 239 14.90 37.24 8.00
CA GLU A 239 14.59 36.24 6.97
C GLU A 239 14.02 34.98 7.62
N GLU A 240 12.97 34.41 7.04
CA GLU A 240 12.40 33.15 7.52
C GLU A 240 13.18 31.94 6.98
N ILE A 241 13.72 31.13 7.89
CA ILE A 241 14.54 29.94 7.59
C ILE A 241 13.92 28.63 8.11
N SER A 242 12.61 28.63 8.38
CA SER A 242 11.85 27.47 8.89
C SER A 242 12.07 26.19 8.07
N SER A 243 12.28 26.33 6.75
CA SER A 243 12.50 25.24 5.80
C SER A 243 13.87 24.56 5.92
N GLU A 244 14.85 25.19 6.58
CA GLU A 244 16.17 24.58 6.83
C GLU A 244 16.10 23.45 7.87
N PHE A 245 15.02 23.38 8.66
CA PHE A 245 14.78 22.32 9.63
C PHE A 245 14.17 21.09 8.94
N SER A 246 15.02 20.11 8.62
CA SER A 246 14.55 18.78 8.19
C SER A 246 13.67 18.12 9.27
N PRO A 247 12.81 17.14 8.94
CA PRO A 247 11.85 16.57 9.90
C PRO A 247 12.46 16.10 11.22
N ILE A 248 13.58 15.35 11.17
CA ILE A 248 14.29 14.87 12.37
C ILE A 248 14.97 16.02 13.11
N LEU A 249 15.52 17.01 12.39
CA LEU A 249 16.16 18.16 13.00
C LEU A 249 15.15 19.05 13.74
N LYS A 250 13.95 19.23 13.15
CA LYS A 250 12.82 19.90 13.76
C LYS A 250 12.36 19.18 15.03
N GLU A 251 12.17 17.85 14.96
CA GLU A 251 11.77 17.07 16.13
C GLU A 251 12.80 17.12 17.26
N LEU A 252 14.10 16.99 16.93
CA LEU A 252 15.19 17.14 17.88
C LEU A 252 15.17 18.52 18.56
N PHE A 253 14.97 19.57 17.79
CA PHE A 253 14.89 20.93 18.32
C PHE A 253 13.70 21.10 19.27
N ILE A 254 12.50 20.63 18.88
CA ILE A 254 11.30 20.70 19.73
C ILE A 254 11.50 19.87 21.00
N LEU A 255 12.15 18.69 20.93
CA LEU A 255 12.49 17.90 22.12
C LEU A 255 13.39 18.67 23.10
N LEU A 256 14.42 19.35 22.59
CA LEU A 256 15.34 20.14 23.40
C LEU A 256 14.66 21.30 24.12
N ILE A 257 13.58 21.84 23.55
CA ILE A 257 12.83 22.97 24.11
C ILE A 257 11.69 22.52 25.02
N CYS A 258 10.93 21.50 24.63
CA CYS A 258 9.74 21.08 25.37
C CYS A 258 10.08 20.17 26.54
N ARG A 259 11.08 19.30 26.39
CA ARG A 259 11.38 18.25 27.36
C ARG A 259 12.41 18.74 28.37
N ASN A 260 11.91 19.48 29.37
CA ASN A 260 12.67 20.09 30.46
C ASN A 260 13.76 21.05 29.97
N PRO A 261 13.43 22.23 29.40
CA PRO A 261 14.43 23.13 28.81
C PRO A 261 15.50 23.61 29.81
N ASP A 262 15.22 23.58 31.12
CA ASP A 262 16.21 23.92 32.15
C ASP A 262 17.13 22.75 32.54
N GLU A 263 16.61 21.52 32.57
CA GLU A 263 17.36 20.33 32.98
C GLU A 263 17.99 19.58 31.80
N GLY A 264 17.46 19.78 30.61
CA GLY A 264 17.85 19.09 29.38
C GLY A 264 17.33 17.66 29.25
N ILE A 265 17.62 17.09 28.08
CA ILE A 265 17.21 15.73 27.70
C ILE A 265 18.42 14.80 27.62
N SER A 266 18.30 13.59 28.18
CA SER A 266 19.41 12.63 28.18
C SER A 266 19.72 12.11 26.77
N SER A 267 20.99 11.75 26.56
CA SER A 267 21.43 11.11 25.33
C SER A 267 20.68 9.80 25.01
N THR A 268 20.27 9.07 26.06
CA THR A 268 19.48 7.84 25.96
C THR A 268 18.05 8.14 25.50
N ALA A 269 17.39 9.12 26.12
CA ALA A 269 16.03 9.51 25.72
C ALA A 269 15.97 10.02 24.27
N LEU A 270 16.97 10.80 23.85
CA LEU A 270 17.07 11.21 22.45
C LEU A 270 17.20 10.03 21.49
N LYS A 271 17.98 9.00 21.85
CA LYS A 271 18.08 7.77 21.05
C LYS A 271 16.74 7.05 21.00
N GLU A 272 16.11 6.82 22.15
CA GLU A 272 14.83 6.09 22.24
C GLU A 272 13.70 6.77 21.47
N ILE A 273 13.72 8.09 21.33
CA ILE A 273 12.69 8.83 20.59
C ILE A 273 13.03 8.95 19.10
N LEU A 274 14.23 9.40 18.75
CA LEU A 274 14.58 9.78 17.37
C LEU A 274 15.25 8.65 16.56
N TRP A 275 15.92 7.71 17.24
CA TRP A 275 16.78 6.69 16.63
C TRP A 275 16.60 5.33 17.32
N TYR A 276 15.35 4.97 17.65
CA TYR A 276 15.01 3.78 18.42
C TYR A 276 15.47 2.48 17.74
N ASP A 277 15.54 2.49 16.41
CA ASP A 277 15.92 1.37 15.55
C ASP A 277 17.44 1.29 15.30
N LYS A 278 18.23 2.23 15.83
CA LYS A 278 19.67 2.32 15.59
C LYS A 278 20.49 1.74 16.74
N SER A 279 21.66 1.21 16.40
CA SER A 279 22.68 0.87 17.40
C SER A 279 23.14 2.11 18.17
N ASP A 280 23.71 1.93 19.36
CA ASP A 280 24.21 3.06 20.17
C ASP A 280 25.25 3.90 19.44
N GLU A 281 26.13 3.24 18.67
CA GLU A 281 27.15 3.90 17.87
C GLU A 281 26.53 4.75 16.74
N SER A 282 25.58 4.18 16.00
CA SER A 282 24.89 4.90 14.92
C SER A 282 24.06 6.07 15.45
N ALA A 283 23.34 5.89 16.56
CA ALA A 283 22.57 6.95 17.21
C ALA A 283 23.47 8.08 17.73
N ARG A 284 24.64 7.75 18.31
CA ARG A 284 25.63 8.74 18.74
C ARG A 284 26.18 9.56 17.56
N ASN A 285 26.47 8.91 16.44
CA ASN A 285 26.95 9.58 15.24
C ASN A 285 25.86 10.50 14.65
N ASN A 286 24.63 10.00 14.52
CA ASN A 286 23.49 10.79 14.07
C ASN A 286 23.29 12.01 14.98
N ARG A 287 23.23 11.82 16.30
CA ARG A 287 23.07 12.93 17.26
C ARG A 287 24.16 13.99 17.07
N SER A 288 25.42 13.58 16.93
CA SER A 288 26.53 14.52 16.74
C SER A 288 26.36 15.35 15.46
N VAL A 289 25.94 14.71 14.37
CA VAL A 289 25.66 15.38 13.08
C VAL A 289 24.48 16.34 13.20
N TYR A 290 23.36 15.91 13.77
CA TYR A 290 22.16 16.75 13.88
C TYR A 290 22.35 17.93 14.84
N LEU A 291 23.05 17.75 15.97
CA LEU A 291 23.38 18.85 16.88
C LEU A 291 24.35 19.86 16.24
N ALA A 292 25.30 19.41 15.41
CA ALA A 292 26.18 20.30 14.66
C ALA A 292 25.38 21.13 13.63
N LYS A 293 24.48 20.50 12.88
CA LYS A 293 23.56 21.19 11.96
C LYS A 293 22.67 22.19 12.71
N LEU A 294 22.13 21.80 13.86
CA LEU A 294 21.30 22.68 14.67
C LEU A 294 22.05 23.95 15.07
N ARG A 295 23.30 23.83 15.55
CA ARG A 295 24.15 24.99 15.87
C ARG A 295 24.36 25.91 14.67
N GLN A 296 24.62 25.34 13.49
CA GLN A 296 24.83 26.12 12.27
C GLN A 296 23.59 26.95 11.90
N ILE A 297 22.39 26.35 11.98
CA ILE A 297 21.14 27.06 11.69
C ILE A 297 20.89 28.13 12.75
N LEU A 298 21.02 27.80 14.04
CA LEU A 298 20.76 28.74 15.13
C LEU A 298 21.73 29.93 15.14
N HIS A 299 22.97 29.76 14.67
CA HIS A 299 23.92 30.86 14.50
C HIS A 299 23.42 31.93 13.50
N LYS A 300 22.53 31.60 12.56
CA LYS A 300 21.88 32.59 11.68
C LYS A 300 20.78 33.39 12.39
N VAL A 301 20.20 32.80 13.45
CA VAL A 301 19.10 33.35 14.26
C VAL A 301 19.63 34.32 15.31
N GLY A 302 20.65 33.91 16.06
CA GLY A 302 21.24 34.69 17.16
C GLY A 302 22.16 33.83 18.02
N GLU A 303 22.41 34.24 19.26
CA GLU A 303 23.16 33.45 20.23
C GLU A 303 22.30 32.28 20.75
N ALA A 304 22.76 31.06 20.51
CA ALA A 304 22.18 29.85 21.08
C ALA A 304 23.25 28.98 21.75
N GLN A 305 23.01 28.60 23.00
CA GLN A 305 23.95 27.83 23.80
C GLN A 305 23.48 26.38 23.88
N LEU A 306 24.04 25.53 23.01
CA LEU A 306 23.79 24.08 23.02
C LEU A 306 24.93 23.34 23.71
N GLN A 307 24.69 22.94 24.96
CA GLN A 307 25.70 22.34 25.84
C GLN A 307 25.24 20.99 26.39
N GLN A 308 26.22 20.17 26.78
CA GLN A 308 25.96 18.93 27.49
C GLN A 308 26.35 19.12 28.96
N ASP A 309 25.38 18.94 29.87
CA ASP A 309 25.60 18.97 31.31
C ASP A 309 25.15 17.63 31.92
N LYS A 310 26.04 16.96 32.67
CA LYS A 310 25.79 15.66 33.34
C LYS A 310 25.08 14.62 32.44
N GLY A 311 25.44 14.57 31.15
CA GLY A 311 24.87 13.62 30.18
C GLY A 311 23.53 14.04 29.55
N LYS A 312 22.97 15.18 29.97
CA LYS A 312 21.77 15.82 29.39
C LYS A 312 22.16 16.95 28.43
N TRP A 313 21.40 17.11 27.37
CA TRP A 313 21.56 18.18 26.39
C TRP A 313 20.62 19.33 26.72
N ILE A 314 21.17 20.53 26.86
CA ILE A 314 20.45 21.75 27.22
C ILE A 314 20.66 22.76 26.10
N LEU A 315 19.57 23.42 25.68
CA LEU A 315 19.58 24.48 24.70
C LEU A 315 19.04 25.76 25.33
N ARG A 316 19.86 26.82 25.36
CA ARG A 316 19.49 28.14 25.90
C ARG A 316 19.55 29.22 24.84
N PHE A 317 18.74 30.26 25.02
CA PHE A 317 18.55 31.36 24.09
C PHE A 317 18.72 32.71 24.83
N PRO A 318 19.94 33.24 24.95
CA PRO A 318 20.18 34.49 25.65
C PRO A 318 19.56 35.73 24.97
N ASP A 319 19.57 35.77 23.63
CA ASP A 319 19.14 36.93 22.82
C ASP A 319 18.11 36.58 21.75
N ILE A 320 17.76 35.30 21.61
CA ILE A 320 16.72 34.83 20.68
C ILE A 320 15.37 34.82 21.40
N TYR A 321 14.38 35.51 20.84
CA TYR A 321 13.00 35.42 21.27
C TYR A 321 12.43 34.04 20.94
N VAL A 322 11.84 33.36 21.92
CA VAL A 322 11.15 32.08 21.73
C VAL A 322 9.80 32.14 22.45
N ASP A 323 8.70 32.17 21.69
CA ASP A 323 7.34 32.34 22.24
C ASP A 323 6.97 31.27 23.28
N TYR A 324 7.41 30.03 23.11
CA TYR A 324 7.20 28.95 24.07
C TYR A 324 7.93 29.17 25.40
N LEU A 325 9.11 29.77 25.39
CA LEU A 325 9.83 30.07 26.64
C LEU A 325 9.15 31.21 27.40
N ASP A 326 8.62 32.20 26.70
CA ASP A 326 7.80 33.25 27.29
C ASP A 326 6.50 32.70 27.87
N TYR A 327 5.80 31.85 27.12
CA TYR A 327 4.64 31.10 27.61
C TYR A 327 4.99 30.36 28.92
N ARG A 328 6.05 29.55 28.92
CA ARG A 328 6.45 28.74 30.07
C ARG A 328 6.85 29.61 31.27
N SER A 329 7.53 30.72 31.01
CA SER A 329 7.89 31.71 32.02
C SER A 329 6.66 32.31 32.68
N ILE A 330 5.62 32.65 31.91
CA ILE A 330 4.36 33.18 32.44
C ILE A 330 3.62 32.13 33.27
N ILE A 331 3.44 30.93 32.74
CA ILE A 331 2.74 29.83 33.44
C ILE A 331 3.45 29.46 34.75
N GLY A 332 4.77 29.59 34.82
CA GLY A 332 5.56 29.30 36.01
C GLY A 332 5.57 30.40 37.09
N LYS A 333 4.95 31.57 36.85
CA LYS A 333 4.94 32.66 37.84
C LYS A 333 3.97 32.38 38.98
N THR A 334 4.39 32.71 40.19
CA THR A 334 3.54 32.69 41.38
C THR A 334 2.54 33.85 41.42
N ILE A 335 2.92 35.00 40.86
CA ILE A 335 2.09 36.21 40.79
C ILE A 335 1.99 36.62 39.33
N ILE A 336 0.75 36.60 38.82
CA ILE A 336 0.43 36.92 37.44
C ILE A 336 -0.05 38.37 37.35
N LYS A 337 0.56 39.17 36.48
CA LYS A 337 0.21 40.57 36.24
C LYS A 337 -0.58 40.72 34.94
N VAL A 338 -1.29 41.83 34.79
CA VAL A 338 -2.05 42.19 33.57
C VAL A 338 -1.18 42.08 32.31
N LYS A 339 0.05 42.60 32.34
CA LYS A 339 0.99 42.51 31.21
C LYS A 339 1.38 41.09 30.83
N ASP A 340 1.42 40.17 31.80
CA ASP A 340 1.71 38.76 31.54
C ASP A 340 0.56 38.13 30.75
N ILE A 341 -0.68 38.45 31.10
CA ILE A 341 -1.87 37.97 30.40
C ILE A 341 -2.00 38.61 29.01
N GLU A 342 -1.70 39.91 28.88
CA GLU A 342 -1.64 40.56 27.57
C GLU A 342 -0.62 39.90 26.63
N HIS A 343 0.53 39.48 27.17
CA HIS A 343 1.56 38.79 26.40
C HIS A 343 1.15 37.36 26.06
N LEU A 344 0.63 36.62 27.05
CA LEU A 344 0.12 35.26 26.87
C LEU A 344 -1.00 35.22 25.83
N SER A 345 -1.98 36.12 25.93
CA SER A 345 -3.05 36.22 24.94
C SER A 345 -2.50 36.49 23.55
N ALA A 346 -1.51 37.39 23.40
CA ALA A 346 -0.89 37.65 22.11
C ALA A 346 -0.23 36.38 21.53
N ILE A 347 0.54 35.63 22.34
CA ILE A 347 1.15 34.36 21.93
C ILE A 347 0.08 33.37 21.44
N LEU A 348 -0.99 33.18 22.22
CA LEU A 348 -2.02 32.18 21.94
C LEU A 348 -2.92 32.55 20.76
N THR A 349 -3.25 33.84 20.57
CA THR A 349 -4.05 34.30 19.43
C THR A 349 -3.32 34.10 18.09
N LYS A 350 -1.99 33.95 18.09
CA LYS A 350 -1.23 33.60 16.89
C LYS A 350 -1.65 32.24 16.32
N GLY A 351 -2.06 31.30 17.17
CA GLY A 351 -2.53 29.98 16.78
C GLY A 351 -2.13 28.89 17.78
N SER A 352 -2.65 27.68 17.56
CA SER A 352 -2.33 26.52 18.41
C SER A 352 -0.82 26.20 18.42
N PHE A 353 -0.35 25.48 19.43
CA PHE A 353 1.04 25.05 19.52
C PHE A 353 1.37 23.97 18.49
N LEU A 354 2.30 24.25 17.57
CA LEU A 354 2.81 23.35 16.53
C LEU A 354 1.72 22.55 15.81
N PRO A 355 0.70 23.19 15.21
CA PRO A 355 -0.49 22.53 14.66
C PRO A 355 -0.16 21.51 13.56
N GLU A 356 0.95 21.69 12.85
CA GLU A 356 1.41 20.82 11.77
C GLU A 356 2.23 19.61 12.24
N CYS A 357 2.66 19.58 13.50
CA CYS A 357 3.50 18.50 14.04
C CYS A 357 2.64 17.42 14.73
N SER A 358 2.85 16.15 14.38
CA SER A 358 2.09 15.00 14.90
C SER A 358 3.01 13.90 15.43
N TYR A 359 3.98 14.28 16.28
CA TYR A 359 4.86 13.34 16.98
C TYR A 359 4.13 12.71 18.16
N LEU A 360 4.27 11.39 18.34
CA LEU A 360 3.54 10.63 19.37
C LEU A 360 3.74 11.18 20.79
N TRP A 361 4.95 11.66 21.12
CA TRP A 361 5.26 12.22 22.45
C TRP A 361 4.78 13.67 22.62
N LEU A 362 4.42 14.36 21.54
CA LEU A 362 4.08 15.78 21.54
C LEU A 362 2.62 16.03 21.93
N ASP A 363 1.73 15.05 21.70
CA ASP A 363 0.29 15.19 21.97
C ASP A 363 0.00 15.50 23.44
N ASP A 364 0.65 14.77 24.37
CA ASP A 364 0.53 15.04 25.82
C ASP A 364 1.02 16.45 26.18
N THR A 365 2.10 16.90 25.54
CA THR A 365 2.66 18.24 25.76
C THR A 365 1.70 19.32 25.26
N LYS A 366 1.09 19.12 24.09
CA LYS A 366 0.07 20.03 23.53
C LYS A 366 -1.15 20.14 24.44
N ALA A 367 -1.63 19.00 24.94
CA ALA A 367 -2.75 18.96 25.87
C ALA A 367 -2.45 19.73 27.15
N LEU A 368 -1.28 19.52 27.76
CA LEU A 368 -0.85 20.27 28.95
C LEU A 368 -0.72 21.78 28.68
N ILE A 369 -0.15 22.16 27.53
CA ILE A 369 -0.04 23.58 27.15
C ILE A 369 -1.43 24.22 27.06
N ALA A 370 -2.38 23.55 26.41
CA ALA A 370 -3.75 24.02 26.27
C ALA A 370 -4.45 24.12 27.64
N ASP A 371 -4.37 23.10 28.47
CA ASP A 371 -5.02 23.04 29.78
C ASP A 371 -4.54 24.15 30.72
N TYR A 372 -3.21 24.35 30.82
CA TYR A 372 -2.66 25.43 31.63
C TYR A 372 -3.02 26.82 31.09
N ALA A 373 -3.04 27.00 29.76
CA ALA A 373 -3.44 28.26 29.14
C ALA A 373 -4.90 28.59 29.44
N ILE A 374 -5.81 27.62 29.20
CA ILE A 374 -7.25 27.78 29.44
C ILE A 374 -7.51 28.09 30.91
N THR A 375 -6.92 27.30 31.81
CA THR A 375 -7.06 27.49 33.26
C THR A 375 -6.63 28.89 33.66
N LEU A 376 -5.41 29.31 33.31
CA LEU A 376 -4.88 30.61 33.71
C LEU A 376 -5.70 31.78 33.16
N LEU A 377 -6.07 31.73 31.87
CA LEU A 377 -6.83 32.79 31.22
C LEU A 377 -8.25 32.92 31.79
N THR A 378 -8.92 31.79 32.04
CA THR A 378 -10.25 31.75 32.65
C THR A 378 -10.20 32.34 34.06
N ASP A 379 -9.33 31.80 34.91
CA ASP A 379 -9.11 32.22 36.29
C ASP A 379 -8.81 33.73 36.42
N PHE A 380 -8.02 34.26 35.49
CA PHE A 380 -7.67 35.68 35.48
C PHE A 380 -8.87 36.53 35.05
N SER A 381 -9.61 36.11 34.02
CA SER A 381 -10.79 36.82 33.52
C SER A 381 -11.95 36.88 34.53
N ASP A 382 -12.05 35.89 35.42
CA ASP A 382 -13.07 35.83 36.47
C ASP A 382 -12.82 36.86 37.57
N ARG A 383 -11.55 37.12 37.88
CA ARG A 383 -11.12 38.08 38.91
C ARG A 383 -11.13 39.52 38.44
N MET A 384 -11.29 39.76 37.14
CA MET A 384 -11.25 41.08 36.54
C MET A 384 -12.62 41.75 36.47
N ASP A 385 -12.62 43.07 36.64
CA ASP A 385 -13.75 43.92 36.25
C ASP A 385 -13.83 43.98 34.71
N LYS A 386 -14.79 43.25 34.16
CA LYS A 386 -14.96 43.05 32.70
C LYS A 386 -15.32 44.35 31.96
N GLU A 387 -16.01 45.28 32.62
CA GLU A 387 -16.40 46.57 32.02
C GLU A 387 -15.22 47.53 31.94
N LYS A 388 -14.31 47.51 32.91
CA LYS A 388 -13.13 48.38 32.90
C LYS A 388 -12.00 47.87 32.01
N ASN A 389 -11.98 46.58 31.68
CA ASN A 389 -10.87 45.93 30.98
C ASN A 389 -11.33 45.27 29.67
N THR A 390 -12.28 45.89 28.98
CA THR A 390 -12.98 45.31 27.83
C THR A 390 -12.06 44.84 26.69
N GLU A 391 -10.98 45.57 26.41
CA GLU A 391 -10.01 45.18 25.37
C GLU A 391 -9.25 43.90 25.74
N LEU A 392 -8.75 43.81 26.98
CA LEU A 392 -8.04 42.62 27.44
C LEU A 392 -8.96 41.40 27.53
N ILE A 393 -10.20 41.58 27.98
CA ILE A 393 -11.21 40.52 27.96
C ILE A 393 -11.44 40.00 26.54
N ASN A 394 -11.49 40.90 25.55
CA ASN A 394 -11.60 40.48 24.16
C ASN A 394 -10.38 39.66 23.72
N SER A 395 -9.17 40.10 24.05
CA SER A 395 -7.94 39.34 23.74
C SER A 395 -7.89 37.98 24.43
N ILE A 396 -8.36 37.89 25.67
CA ILE A 396 -8.49 36.61 26.39
C ILE A 396 -9.47 35.68 25.67
N ALA A 397 -10.64 36.19 25.27
CA ALA A 397 -11.62 35.40 24.54
C ALA A 397 -11.09 34.90 23.19
N ASP A 398 -10.37 35.75 22.45
CA ASP A 398 -9.73 35.38 21.18
C ASP A 398 -8.65 34.30 21.38
N ALA A 399 -7.85 34.42 22.43
CA ALA A 399 -6.87 33.40 22.80
C ALA A 399 -7.54 32.08 23.19
N LEU A 400 -8.57 32.11 24.04
CA LEU A 400 -9.31 30.91 24.43
C LEU A 400 -9.95 30.20 23.23
N PHE A 401 -10.60 30.93 22.33
CA PHE A 401 -11.15 30.35 21.09
C PHE A 401 -10.08 29.75 20.17
N THR A 402 -8.86 30.29 20.19
CA THR A 402 -7.77 29.76 19.39
C THR A 402 -7.26 28.42 19.94
N VAL A 403 -7.26 28.26 21.26
CA VAL A 403 -6.83 27.03 21.94
C VAL A 403 -7.95 25.99 21.94
N ASP A 404 -9.18 26.42 22.22
CA ASP A 404 -10.39 25.61 22.32
C ASP A 404 -11.56 26.33 21.63
N PRO A 405 -11.89 25.97 20.37
CA PRO A 405 -12.97 26.59 19.62
C PRO A 405 -14.37 26.42 20.24
N LEU A 406 -14.56 25.42 21.10
CA LEU A 406 -15.82 25.12 21.79
C LEU A 406 -15.69 25.40 23.29
N ASN A 407 -15.09 26.55 23.62
CA ASN A 407 -14.92 27.03 24.97
C ASN A 407 -16.07 27.95 25.42
N ASP A 408 -16.82 27.53 26.44
CA ASP A 408 -17.97 28.28 26.98
C ASP A 408 -17.57 29.63 27.59
N THR A 409 -16.40 29.70 28.27
CA THR A 409 -15.89 30.95 28.85
C THR A 409 -15.57 31.95 27.74
N ALA A 410 -14.87 31.52 26.68
CA ALA A 410 -14.57 32.35 25.52
C ALA A 410 -15.86 32.90 24.89
N LEU A 411 -16.87 32.05 24.72
CA LEU A 411 -18.17 32.43 24.21
C LEU A 411 -18.84 33.52 25.05
N SER A 412 -18.89 33.33 26.37
CA SER A 412 -19.47 34.32 27.28
C SER A 412 -18.75 35.67 27.21
N LEU A 413 -17.41 35.66 27.34
CA LEU A 413 -16.59 36.86 27.32
C LEU A 413 -16.77 37.63 26.01
N LYS A 414 -16.77 36.94 24.86
CA LYS A 414 -16.88 37.55 23.53
C LYS A 414 -18.30 38.07 23.26
N CYS A 415 -19.34 37.36 23.68
CA CYS A 415 -20.72 37.83 23.59
C CYS A 415 -20.94 39.11 24.43
N ARG A 416 -20.42 39.13 25.66
CA ARG A 416 -20.45 40.31 26.54
C ARG A 416 -19.71 41.48 25.93
N PHE A 417 -18.51 41.25 25.40
CA PHE A 417 -17.74 42.26 24.67
C PHE A 417 -18.57 42.91 23.53
N TYR A 418 -19.19 42.10 22.67
CA TYR A 418 -20.02 42.65 21.57
C TYR A 418 -21.21 43.45 22.06
N ASN A 419 -21.87 43.05 23.15
CA ASN A 419 -22.97 43.82 23.73
C ASN A 419 -22.49 45.16 24.31
N LEU A 420 -21.36 45.16 25.03
CA LEU A 420 -20.75 46.39 25.55
C LEU A 420 -20.34 47.35 24.43
N MET A 421 -19.90 46.83 23.29
CA MET A 421 -19.58 47.62 22.10
C MET A 421 -20.81 48.10 21.31
N GLY A 422 -22.03 47.88 21.81
CA GLY A 422 -23.28 48.27 21.13
C GLY A 422 -23.57 47.42 19.88
N LYS A 423 -23.01 46.21 19.77
CA LYS A 423 -23.15 45.29 18.63
C LYS A 423 -23.84 43.97 19.01
N PRO A 424 -25.08 44.00 19.56
CA PRO A 424 -25.77 42.79 20.02
C PRO A 424 -26.09 41.79 18.90
N TYR A 425 -26.18 42.25 17.64
CA TYR A 425 -26.33 41.37 16.48
C TYR A 425 -25.13 40.42 16.32
N LEU A 426 -23.90 40.93 16.47
CA LEU A 426 -22.68 40.11 16.38
C LEU A 426 -22.61 39.08 17.52
N SER A 427 -23.01 39.49 18.73
CA SER A 427 -23.10 38.58 19.88
C SER A 427 -24.05 37.41 19.63
N LYS A 428 -25.26 37.69 19.12
CA LYS A 428 -26.24 36.63 18.79
C LYS A 428 -25.75 35.74 17.65
N GLN A 429 -25.14 36.33 16.63
CA GLN A 429 -24.58 35.57 15.51
C GLN A 429 -23.46 34.62 15.98
N LEU A 430 -22.56 35.10 16.84
CA LEU A 430 -21.50 34.27 17.44
C LEU A 430 -22.11 33.08 18.19
N PHE A 431 -23.10 33.32 19.06
CA PHE A 431 -23.79 32.26 19.80
C PHE A 431 -24.43 31.23 18.87
N THR A 432 -25.16 31.66 17.84
CA THR A 432 -25.80 30.75 16.87
C THR A 432 -24.77 29.91 16.11
N ASN A 433 -23.63 30.49 15.72
CA ASN A 433 -22.58 29.74 15.05
C ASN A 433 -21.92 28.72 15.99
N TYR A 434 -21.65 29.13 17.23
CA TYR A 434 -21.08 28.25 18.25
C TYR A 434 -21.98 27.05 18.51
N THR A 435 -23.30 27.24 18.72
CA THR A 435 -24.20 26.12 18.99
C THR A 435 -24.33 25.16 17.81
N LYS A 436 -24.28 25.69 16.59
CA LYS A 436 -24.22 24.87 15.37
C LYS A 436 -22.94 24.04 15.33
N ASP A 437 -21.78 24.64 15.61
CA ASP A 437 -20.50 23.94 15.61
C ASP A 437 -20.42 22.92 16.76
N TYR A 438 -20.93 23.25 17.94
CA TYR A 438 -21.08 22.32 19.06
C TYR A 438 -21.88 21.08 18.65
N LYS A 439 -23.06 21.26 18.03
CA LYS A 439 -23.87 20.15 17.52
C LYS A 439 -23.17 19.33 16.45
N ASN A 440 -22.41 19.98 15.56
CA ASN A 440 -21.65 19.28 14.52
C ASN A 440 -20.52 18.41 15.09
N VAL A 441 -19.90 18.83 16.19
CA VAL A 441 -18.77 18.13 16.82
C VAL A 441 -19.24 17.05 17.79
N TYR A 442 -20.20 17.36 18.66
CA TYR A 442 -20.66 16.46 19.72
C TYR A 442 -21.91 15.65 19.37
N GLY A 443 -22.64 16.04 18.31
CA GLY A 443 -23.85 15.33 17.87
C GLY A 443 -25.10 15.62 18.70
N GLU A 444 -25.02 16.52 19.68
CA GLU A 444 -26.12 16.90 20.58
C GLU A 444 -26.36 18.41 20.57
N GLU A 445 -27.56 18.84 20.99
CA GLU A 445 -27.88 20.26 21.09
C GLU A 445 -27.12 20.92 22.25
N TYR A 446 -26.71 22.16 22.05
CA TYR A 446 -26.10 22.94 23.12
C TYR A 446 -27.12 23.23 24.23
N ASN A 447 -26.76 22.94 25.47
CA ASN A 447 -27.70 22.89 26.59
C ASN A 447 -27.94 24.23 27.30
N ARG A 448 -27.17 25.28 26.98
CA ARG A 448 -27.31 26.63 27.55
C ARG A 448 -27.95 27.58 26.54
N THR A 449 -28.80 28.48 27.03
CA THR A 449 -29.40 29.54 26.22
C THR A 449 -28.46 30.74 26.08
N TYR A 450 -28.75 31.64 25.14
CA TYR A 450 -28.01 32.90 25.00
C TYR A 450 -28.03 33.73 26.28
N SER A 451 -29.14 33.72 27.02
CA SER A 451 -29.25 34.42 28.31
C SER A 451 -28.35 33.79 29.37
N ASP A 452 -28.24 32.46 29.41
CA ASP A 452 -27.35 31.76 30.34
C ASP A 452 -25.88 32.12 30.07
N ILE A 453 -25.49 32.21 28.79
CA ILE A 453 -24.15 32.63 28.38
C ILE A 453 -23.81 34.06 28.79
N LEU A 454 -24.76 34.99 28.71
CA LEU A 454 -24.53 36.36 29.17
C LEU A 454 -24.47 36.50 30.70
N ALA A 455 -25.14 35.58 31.41
CA ALA A 455 -25.12 35.48 32.87
C ALA A 455 -23.93 34.68 33.40
N TYR A 456 -23.24 33.92 32.54
CA TYR A 456 -22.05 33.15 32.87
C TYR A 456 -20.95 34.09 33.42
N SER A 457 -20.52 33.81 34.65
CA SER A 457 -19.64 34.67 35.45
C SER A 457 -18.20 34.49 35.05
#